data_AF-A0A8S2WM61-F1
#
_entry.id   AF-A0A8S2WM61-F1
#
_cell.length_a   1.000
_cell.length_b   1.000
_cell.length_c   1.000
_cell.angle_alpha   90.00
_cell.angle_beta   90.00
_cell.angle_gamma   90.00
#
_symmetry.space_group_name_H-M   'P 1'
#
loop_
_entity.id
_entity.type
_entity.pdbx_description
1 polymer ?
#
loop_
_entity_poly.entity_id
_entity_poly.type
_entity_poly.pdbx_seq_one_letter_code
_entity_poly.pdbx_strand_id
1 'polypeptide(L)'
;HGAYFADNPLKSHQYTKKSEVDRTCKMFYCRVTLGQSFDIKVTDRSLVAAPKNYHSVCGLANPSMPEYIVYRNAQALPYILITYTA
;
A
#
# COMPACT_ATOMS: atom_id res chain seq x y z
N HIS A 1 -11.64 6.04 -1.08
CA HIS A 1 -11.14 5.19 0.02
C HIS A 1 -10.54 3.94 -0.60
N GLY A 2 -9.33 3.54 -0.21
CA GLY A 2 -8.62 2.36 -0.72
C GLY A 2 -7.53 1.92 0.25
N ALA A 3 -7.01 0.71 0.07
CA ALA A 3 -5.89 0.19 0.85
C ALA A 3 -4.59 0.43 0.08
N TYR A 4 -3.61 1.03 0.75
CA TYR A 4 -2.34 1.46 0.17
C TYR A 4 -1.24 0.45 0.53
N PHE A 5 -0.45 0.06 -0.47
CA PHE A 5 0.65 -0.89 -0.34
C PHE A 5 1.90 -0.33 -1.03
N ALA A 6 3.07 -0.79 -0.61
CA ALA A 6 4.35 -0.45 -1.23
C ALA A 6 5.29 -1.65 -1.14
N ASP A 7 6.15 -1.81 -2.15
CA ASP A 7 7.20 -2.84 -2.14
C ASP A 7 8.36 -2.46 -1.23
N ASN A 8 8.61 -1.15 -1.08
CA ASN A 8 9.68 -0.64 -0.23
C ASN A 8 9.19 -0.47 1.22
N PRO A 9 9.71 -1.25 2.19
CA PRO A 9 9.25 -1.20 3.57
C PRO A 9 9.56 0.13 4.27
N LEU A 10 10.56 0.89 3.81
CA LEU A 10 10.83 2.23 4.35
C LEU A 10 9.67 3.19 4.09
N LYS A 11 8.95 3.02 2.98
CA LYS A 11 7.77 3.83 2.67
C LYS A 11 6.63 3.52 3.64
N SER A 12 6.33 2.23 3.83
CA SER A 12 5.31 1.80 4.78
C SER A 12 5.67 2.12 6.23
N HIS A 13 6.96 2.11 6.59
CA HIS A 13 7.44 2.47 7.92
C HIS A 13 7.08 3.91 8.31
N GLN A 14 7.06 4.86 7.37
CA GLN A 14 6.66 6.25 7.63
C GLN A 14 5.24 6.38 8.21
N TYR A 15 4.38 5.36 7.98
CA TYR A 15 3.02 5.28 8.50
C TYR A 15 2.89 4.36 9.72
N THR A 16 3.98 3.72 10.16
CA THR A 16 3.97 2.77 11.26
C THR A 16 4.18 3.50 12.59
N LYS A 17 3.25 3.29 13.53
CA LYS A 17 3.39 3.78 14.90
C LYS A 17 4.16 2.78 15.76
N LYS A 18 5.09 3.28 16.56
CA LYS A 18 5.79 2.52 17.58
C LYS A 18 4.85 2.27 18.76
N SER A 19 4.76 1.03 19.20
CA SER A 19 4.01 0.63 20.38
C SER A 19 4.59 1.32 21.63
N GLU A 20 3.73 1.87 22.49
CA GLU A 20 4.17 2.55 23.71
C GLU A 20 4.66 1.57 24.78
N VAL A 21 4.15 0.33 24.74
CA VAL A 21 4.40 -0.69 25.77
C VAL A 21 5.75 -1.37 25.57
N ASP A 22 5.95 -1.97 24.40
CA ASP A 22 7.12 -2.78 24.09
C ASP A 22 8.11 -2.08 23.14
N ARG A 23 7.78 -0.84 22.71
CA ARG A 23 8.61 -0.04 21.81
C ARG A 23 8.88 -0.75 20.48
N THR A 24 8.02 -1.67 20.04
CA THR A 24 8.12 -2.33 18.73
C THR A 24 7.24 -1.68 17.67
N CYS A 25 7.60 -1.88 16.40
CA CYS A 25 6.81 -1.53 15.24
C CYS A 25 6.18 -2.80 14.64
N LYS A 26 4.98 -2.65 14.07
CA LYS A 26 4.25 -3.76 13.43
C LYS A 26 3.90 -3.41 11.99
N MET A 27 4.17 -4.33 11.06
CA MET A 27 3.89 -4.16 9.64
C MET A 27 3.27 -5.43 9.06
N PHE A 28 2.21 -5.28 8.27
CA PHE A 28 1.66 -6.39 7.50
C PHE A 28 2.39 -6.54 6.18
N TYR A 29 2.79 -7.75 5.87
CA TYR A 29 3.13 -8.18 4.53
C TYR A 29 1.93 -8.92 3.95
N CYS A 30 1.38 -8.38 2.87
CA CYS A 30 0.16 -8.88 2.24
C CYS A 30 0.45 -9.38 0.83
N ARG A 31 -0.21 -10.46 0.41
CA ARG A 31 -0.35 -10.79 -1.01
C ARG A 31 -1.48 -9.92 -1.58
N VAL A 32 -1.16 -9.10 -2.58
CA VAL A 32 -2.11 -8.17 -3.20
C VAL A 32 -2.35 -8.54 -4.67
N THR A 33 -3.61 -8.73 -5.04
CA THR A 33 -4.04 -9.00 -6.41
C THR A 33 -4.33 -7.68 -7.12
N LEU A 34 -3.32 -7.16 -7.81
CA LEU A 34 -3.42 -5.87 -8.52
C LEU A 34 -4.27 -5.97 -9.79
N GLY A 35 -4.14 -7.05 -10.57
CA GLY A 35 -4.76 -7.13 -11.89
C GLY A 35 -4.16 -6.10 -12.85
N GLN A 36 -4.98 -5.52 -13.72
CA GLN A 36 -4.56 -4.41 -14.58
C GLN A 36 -4.52 -3.09 -13.78
N SER A 37 -3.32 -2.56 -13.57
CA SER A 37 -3.09 -1.30 -12.85
C SER A 37 -3.22 -0.08 -13.77
N PHE A 38 -3.86 0.97 -13.27
CA PHE A 38 -3.84 2.30 -13.88
C PHE A 38 -2.66 3.09 -13.31
N ASP A 39 -1.68 3.40 -14.15
CA ASP A 39 -0.51 4.15 -13.75
C ASP A 39 -0.79 5.65 -13.68
N ILE A 40 -0.44 6.28 -12.57
CA ILE A 40 -0.54 7.73 -12.39
C ILE A 40 0.81 8.31 -11.99
N LYS A 41 1.24 9.36 -12.69
CA LYS A 41 2.54 10.04 -12.45
C LYS A 41 2.43 11.28 -11.56
N VAL A 42 1.21 11.71 -11.28
CA VAL A 42 0.89 12.89 -10.47
C VAL A 42 -0.01 12.50 -9.31
N THR A 43 0.03 13.26 -8.23
CA THR A 43 -0.88 13.05 -7.10
C THR A 43 -2.30 13.45 -7.48
N ASP A 44 -3.22 12.49 -7.51
CA ASP A 44 -4.65 12.74 -7.70
C ASP A 44 -5.43 12.16 -6.52
N ARG A 45 -6.12 13.03 -5.78
CA ARG A 45 -6.94 12.67 -4.62
C ARG A 45 -8.40 12.42 -4.97
N SER A 46 -8.81 12.64 -6.22
CA SER A 46 -10.18 12.44 -6.69
C SER A 46 -10.50 10.97 -6.97
N LEU A 47 -9.47 10.12 -7.13
CA LEU A 47 -9.64 8.69 -7.40
C LEU A 47 -10.14 7.91 -6.19
N VAL A 48 -11.47 7.75 -6.12
CA VAL A 48 -12.15 6.95 -5.09
C VAL A 48 -12.34 5.48 -5.46
N ALA A 49 -12.05 5.11 -6.71
CA ALA A 49 -12.05 3.75 -7.27
C ALA A 49 -11.00 3.64 -8.38
N ALA A 50 -10.64 2.41 -8.77
CA ALA A 50 -9.83 2.20 -9.98
C ALA A 50 -10.63 2.66 -11.22
N PRO A 51 -9.99 3.33 -12.20
CA PRO A 51 -10.68 3.73 -13.44
C PRO A 51 -11.29 2.55 -14.19
N LYS A 52 -12.22 2.84 -15.11
CA LYS A 52 -12.89 1.81 -15.93
C LYS A 52 -11.84 0.94 -16.66
N ASN A 53 -12.04 -0.38 -16.62
CA ASN A 53 -11.15 -1.42 -17.16
C ASN A 53 -9.84 -1.65 -16.36
N TYR A 54 -9.67 -0.97 -15.23
CA TYR A 54 -8.56 -1.20 -14.31
C TYR A 54 -9.06 -1.77 -12.98
N HIS A 55 -8.16 -2.39 -12.25
CA HIS A 55 -8.43 -3.13 -11.02
C HIS A 55 -7.72 -2.52 -9.80
N SER A 56 -6.68 -1.74 -10.05
CA SER A 56 -5.84 -1.04 -9.07
C SER A 56 -5.31 0.26 -9.66
N VAL A 57 -4.73 1.10 -8.82
CA VAL A 57 -3.95 2.27 -9.22
C VAL A 57 -2.49 2.06 -8.80
N CYS A 58 -1.56 2.39 -9.68
CA CYS A 58 -0.12 2.40 -9.40
C CYS A 58 0.39 3.85 -9.44
N GLY A 59 0.77 4.37 -8.27
CA GLY A 59 1.35 5.69 -8.11
C GLY A 59 2.85 5.68 -8.43
N LEU A 60 3.24 6.40 -9.47
CA LEU A 60 4.61 6.51 -9.99
C LEU A 60 5.20 7.93 -9.85
N ALA A 61 4.68 8.73 -8.92
CA ALA A 61 5.24 10.06 -8.64
C ALA A 61 6.71 9.99 -8.18
N ASN A 62 7.08 8.93 -7.48
CA ASN A 62 8.46 8.51 -7.28
C ASN A 62 8.63 7.09 -7.85
N PRO A 63 9.18 6.95 -9.07
CA PRO A 63 9.31 5.65 -9.74
C PRO A 63 10.13 4.61 -8.96
N SER A 64 11.05 5.05 -8.09
CA SER A 64 11.87 4.16 -7.26
C SER A 64 11.13 3.62 -6.03
N MET A 65 9.97 4.20 -5.70
CA MET A 65 9.16 3.82 -4.53
C MET A 65 7.67 3.86 -4.91
N PRO A 66 7.21 2.96 -5.79
CA PRO A 66 5.82 2.93 -6.23
C PRO A 66 4.85 2.70 -5.07
N GLU A 67 3.63 3.18 -5.24
CA GLU A 67 2.49 2.91 -4.36
C GLU A 67 1.39 2.19 -5.11
N TYR A 68 0.76 1.22 -4.47
CA TYR A 68 -0.34 0.47 -5.06
C TYR A 68 -1.60 0.69 -4.23
N ILE A 69 -2.71 0.96 -4.92
CA ILE A 69 -4.00 1.16 -4.28
C ILE A 69 -4.97 0.12 -4.84
N VAL A 70 -5.59 -0.64 -3.93
CA VAL A 70 -6.73 -1.51 -4.24
C VAL A 70 -7.96 -1.01 -3.51
N TYR A 71 -9.13 -1.20 -4.12
CA TYR A 71 -10.40 -0.63 -3.64
C TYR A 71 -11.37 -1.71 -3.12
N ARG A 72 -11.04 -3.00 -3.28
CA ARG A 72 -11.85 -4.13 -2.79
C ARG A 72 -11.06 -4.95 -1.78
N ASN A 73 -11.65 -5.22 -0.62
CA ASN A 73 -10.99 -5.95 0.47
C ASN A 73 -10.45 -7.33 0.04
N ALA A 74 -11.19 -8.04 -0.83
CA ALA A 74 -10.79 -9.35 -1.32
C ALA A 74 -9.50 -9.35 -2.18
N GLN A 75 -9.01 -8.17 -2.60
CA GLN A 75 -7.74 -8.07 -3.34
C GLN A 75 -6.51 -8.15 -2.45
N ALA A 76 -6.63 -7.99 -1.12
CA ALA A 76 -5.49 -8.03 -0.21
C ALA A 76 -5.66 -9.13 0.84
N LEU A 77 -4.74 -10.10 0.84
CA LEU A 77 -4.67 -11.16 1.84
C LEU A 77 -3.46 -10.90 2.75
N PRO A 78 -3.67 -10.62 4.05
CA PRO A 78 -2.58 -10.57 5.03
C PRO A 78 -1.89 -11.92 5.09
N TYR A 79 -0.57 -11.94 4.87
CA TYR A 79 0.22 -13.18 4.85
C TYR A 79 1.07 -13.30 6.11
N ILE A 80 1.72 -12.20 6.52
CA ILE A 80 2.62 -12.17 7.67
C ILE A 80 2.43 -10.85 8.44
N LEU A 81 2.48 -10.93 9.77
CA LEU A 81 2.66 -9.77 10.64
C LEU A 81 4.12 -9.73 11.11
N ILE A 82 4.86 -8.72 10.65
CA ILE A 82 6.26 -8.48 11.01
C ILE A 82 6.29 -7.58 12.24
N THR A 83 7.02 -7.98 13.28
CA THR A 83 7.32 -7.14 14.45
C THR A 83 8.81 -6.85 14.46
N TYR A 84 9.19 -5.58 14.56
CA TYR A 84 10.60 -5.14 14.46
C TYR A 84 10.87 -3.91 15.32
N THR A 85 12.15 -3.66 15.61
CA THR A 85 12.59 -2.43 16.27
C THR A 85 13.08 -1.44 15.22
N ALA A 86 12.59 -0.19 15.30
CA ALA A 86 13.07 0.95 14.53
C ALA A 86 14.16 1.70 15.29
#